data_AF-A0A0R1J1U9-F1
#
_entry.id   AF-A0A0R1J1U9-F1
#
_cell.length_a   1.000
_cell.length_b   1.000
_cell.length_c   1.000
_cell.angle_alpha   90.00
_cell.angle_beta   90.00
_cell.angle_gamma   90.00
#
_symmetry.space_group_name_H-M   'P 1'
#
loop_
_entity.id
_entity.type
_entity.pdbx_description
1 polymer ?
#
loop_
_entity_poly.entity_id
_entity_poly.type
_entity_poly.pdbx_seq_one_letter_code
_entity_poly.pdbx_strand_id
1 'polypeptide(L)'
;MEKIERKSVSSNILEQIDRIEQTSGKKVVLISDYKDHDTLTLDQANHEIKENEIDVVVTNEVYRDFVLAHELYHVEIELSDGPKIYNSVTSGHNDVDGRIISTANSLQETLEHALIVKKQIEDGTYTDDIKEKYLEGIDQTLDPGVEIDPANMRFFRTLLIFDAMIFGEHAKDDSLKEEYPTSFKYAKKLSDVIDANDLTSNFQSRRALIRLLEDYNDVIISNGFEGMHYHEFLNITPVISERQLRLNLNQVYQIKHSGFTDRKYNEKAFVLLGINDGQSVASLDIDPNKVDPQFYQRYYQQTVKETFENNNVHYLIR
;
A
#
# COMPACT_ATOMS: atom_id res chain seq x y z
N MET A 1 -11.33 -16.33 21.46
CA MET A 1 -9.96 -16.44 20.90
C MET A 1 -9.34 -17.75 21.30
N GLU A 2 -9.11 -18.64 20.33
CA GLU A 2 -8.45 -19.93 20.55
C GLU A 2 -7.27 -20.10 19.60
N LYS A 3 -6.28 -20.91 19.97
CA LYS A 3 -5.14 -21.18 19.10
C LYS A 3 -5.53 -22.23 18.07
N ILE A 4 -5.31 -21.95 16.79
CA ILE A 4 -5.50 -22.93 15.73
C ILE A 4 -4.30 -23.88 15.72
N GLU A 5 -4.57 -25.18 15.79
CA GLU A 5 -3.54 -26.20 15.70
C GLU A 5 -3.02 -26.31 14.27
N ARG A 6 -1.71 -26.29 14.04
CA ARG A 6 -1.13 -26.40 12.68
C ARG A 6 -1.65 -27.61 11.89
N LYS A 7 -1.86 -28.75 12.55
CA LYS A 7 -2.40 -29.95 11.90
C LYS A 7 -3.83 -29.80 11.34
N SER A 8 -4.55 -28.72 11.66
CA SER A 8 -5.92 -28.48 11.21
C SER A 8 -6.03 -27.53 10.01
N VAL A 9 -4.91 -26.98 9.53
CA VAL A 9 -4.85 -26.19 8.30
C VAL A 9 -4.34 -27.02 7.13
N SER A 10 -4.64 -26.58 5.91
CA SER A 10 -4.22 -27.25 4.68
C SER A 10 -2.69 -27.27 4.50
N SER A 11 -2.20 -28.18 3.67
CA SER A 11 -0.75 -28.37 3.47
C SER A 11 -0.05 -27.14 2.88
N ASN A 12 -0.71 -26.44 1.96
CA ASN A 12 -0.17 -25.23 1.34
C ASN A 12 -0.03 -24.07 2.36
N ILE A 13 -0.96 -23.93 3.31
CA ILE A 13 -0.86 -22.95 4.40
C ILE A 13 0.30 -23.31 5.33
N LEU A 14 0.50 -24.60 5.62
CA LEU A 14 1.66 -25.05 6.40
C LEU A 14 2.98 -24.72 5.72
N GLU A 15 3.08 -24.97 4.42
CA GLU A 15 4.27 -24.63 3.63
C GLU A 15 4.55 -23.12 3.61
N GLN A 16 3.50 -22.30 3.56
CA GLN A 16 3.61 -20.84 3.66
C GLN A 16 4.08 -20.39 5.03
N ILE A 17 3.52 -20.95 6.10
CA ILE A 17 3.98 -20.70 7.48
C ILE A 17 5.45 -21.06 7.62
N ASP A 18 5.85 -22.26 7.21
CA ASP A 18 7.23 -22.73 7.35
C ASP A 18 8.21 -21.82 6.59
N ARG A 19 7.81 -21.33 5.41
CA ARG A 19 8.59 -20.36 4.64
C ARG A 19 8.74 -19.02 5.36
N ILE A 20 7.65 -18.47 5.91
CA ILE A 20 7.67 -17.23 6.69
C ILE A 20 8.56 -17.37 7.92
N GLU A 21 8.46 -18.47 8.66
CA GLU A 21 9.28 -18.72 9.84
C GLU A 21 10.77 -18.85 9.47
N GLN A 22 11.07 -19.52 8.36
CA GLN A 22 12.44 -19.69 7.87
C GLN A 22 13.08 -18.36 7.46
N THR A 23 12.34 -17.49 6.76
CA THR A 23 12.89 -16.22 6.25
C THR A 23 12.97 -15.15 7.33
N SER A 24 11.95 -15.05 8.19
CA SER A 24 11.89 -14.02 9.23
C SER A 24 12.61 -14.39 10.52
N GLY A 25 12.78 -15.69 10.79
CA GLY A 25 13.20 -16.20 12.10
C GLY A 25 12.16 -16.02 13.21
N LYS A 26 10.94 -15.57 12.87
CA LYS A 26 9.82 -15.37 13.80
C LYS A 26 8.89 -16.55 13.77
N LYS A 27 8.24 -16.84 14.89
CA LYS A 27 7.26 -17.92 14.97
C LYS A 27 5.87 -17.44 14.55
N VAL A 28 5.21 -18.11 13.62
CA VAL A 28 3.82 -17.82 13.25
C VAL A 28 2.85 -18.53 14.21
N VAL A 29 1.94 -17.75 14.78
CA VAL A 29 0.88 -18.19 15.71
C VAL A 29 -0.48 -17.88 15.10
N LEU A 30 -1.23 -18.93 14.78
CA LEU A 30 -2.59 -18.82 14.26
C LEU A 30 -3.62 -18.77 15.40
N ILE A 31 -4.55 -17.81 15.34
CA ILE A 31 -5.56 -17.55 16.36
C ILE A 31 -6.93 -17.44 15.68
N SER A 32 -7.94 -18.13 16.21
CA SER A 32 -9.33 -17.96 15.80
C SER A 32 -10.05 -16.96 16.69
N ASP A 33 -10.74 -16.01 16.07
CA ASP A 33 -11.74 -15.13 16.70
C ASP A 33 -13.02 -15.16 15.86
N TYR A 34 -13.55 -16.37 15.64
CA TYR A 34 -14.62 -16.59 14.68
C TYR A 34 -15.88 -15.78 14.99
N LYS A 35 -16.45 -15.21 13.94
CA LYS A 35 -17.67 -14.41 13.97
C LYS A 35 -18.61 -14.87 12.86
N ASP A 36 -19.89 -14.57 13.03
CA ASP A 36 -20.86 -14.74 11.96
C ASP A 36 -20.57 -13.67 10.89
N HIS A 37 -20.34 -14.14 9.66
CA HIS A 37 -20.08 -13.30 8.50
C HIS A 37 -21.12 -13.61 7.42
N ASP A 38 -21.86 -12.57 6.99
CA ASP A 38 -22.87 -12.70 5.93
C ASP A 38 -22.23 -12.75 4.53
N THR A 39 -20.99 -12.28 4.39
CA THR A 39 -20.25 -12.19 3.14
C THR A 39 -18.77 -12.52 3.33
N LEU A 40 -18.09 -12.84 2.23
CA LEU A 40 -16.63 -12.99 2.20
C LEU A 40 -15.99 -11.63 1.85
N THR A 41 -15.10 -11.14 2.71
CA THR A 41 -14.32 -9.93 2.53
C THR A 41 -12.86 -10.18 2.95
N LEU A 42 -11.93 -9.34 2.51
CA LEU A 42 -10.49 -9.54 2.77
C LEU A 42 -10.07 -9.09 4.19
N ASP A 43 -10.90 -8.34 4.91
CA ASP A 43 -10.65 -7.85 6.27
C ASP A 43 -11.00 -8.88 7.38
N GLN A 44 -11.21 -10.13 7.01
CA GLN A 44 -11.61 -11.23 7.90
C GLN A 44 -10.44 -12.07 8.41
N ALA A 45 -9.23 -11.57 8.16
CA ALA A 45 -8.00 -11.95 8.81
C ALA A 45 -7.15 -10.70 9.03
N ASN A 46 -6.26 -10.74 10.03
CA ASN A 46 -5.26 -9.71 10.25
C ASN A 46 -4.01 -10.31 10.88
N HIS A 47 -2.92 -9.55 10.89
CA HIS A 47 -1.69 -9.96 11.53
C HIS A 47 -1.03 -8.85 12.37
N GLU A 48 -0.20 -9.28 13.32
CA GLU A 48 0.69 -8.41 14.08
C GLU A 48 2.10 -9.01 14.11
N ILE A 49 3.08 -8.31 13.53
CA ILE A 49 4.49 -8.70 13.59
C ILE A 49 5.12 -8.16 14.88
N LYS A 50 5.47 -9.08 15.80
CA LYS A 50 6.19 -8.77 17.05
C LYS A 50 7.66 -9.11 16.93
N GLU A 51 8.42 -8.92 18.01
CA GLU A 51 9.87 -9.17 18.02
C GLU A 51 10.20 -10.63 17.63
N ASN A 52 9.53 -11.61 18.24
CA ASN A 52 9.83 -13.04 18.08
C ASN A 52 8.69 -13.87 17.47
N GLU A 53 7.52 -13.27 17.26
CA GLU A 53 6.32 -13.97 16.77
C GLU A 53 5.53 -13.10 15.78
N ILE A 54 4.73 -13.77 14.96
CA ILE A 54 3.75 -13.16 14.06
C ILE A 54 2.42 -13.78 14.44
N ASP A 55 1.54 -12.98 15.03
CA ASP A 55 0.18 -13.41 15.35
C ASP A 55 -0.68 -13.19 14.12
N VAL A 56 -1.44 -14.20 13.71
CA VAL A 56 -2.42 -14.12 12.61
C VAL A 56 -3.77 -14.51 13.17
N VAL A 57 -4.71 -13.55 13.19
CA VAL A 57 -6.06 -13.76 13.70
C VAL A 57 -7.02 -13.91 12.53
N VAL A 58 -7.85 -14.95 12.53
CA VAL A 58 -8.89 -15.18 11.53
C VAL A 58 -10.28 -15.14 12.16
N THR A 59 -11.21 -14.45 11.50
CA THR A 59 -12.60 -14.32 11.95
C THR A 59 -13.59 -15.11 11.10
N ASN A 60 -13.26 -15.48 9.85
CA ASN A 60 -14.12 -16.32 9.02
C ASN A 60 -13.81 -17.82 9.19
N GLU A 61 -14.74 -18.58 9.76
CA GLU A 61 -14.60 -20.03 9.90
C GLU A 61 -14.87 -20.79 8.59
N VAL A 62 -15.85 -20.33 7.80
CA VAL A 62 -16.32 -21.02 6.58
C VAL A 62 -15.25 -20.98 5.48
N TYR A 63 -14.66 -19.81 5.25
CA TYR A 63 -13.63 -19.56 4.24
C TYR A 63 -12.23 -19.42 4.85
N ARG A 64 -12.03 -20.01 6.03
CA ARG A 64 -10.83 -19.87 6.85
C ARG A 64 -9.54 -20.07 6.07
N ASP A 65 -9.45 -21.13 5.27
CA ASP A 65 -8.21 -21.47 4.58
C ASP A 65 -7.84 -20.41 3.52
N PHE A 66 -8.84 -19.85 2.83
CA PHE A 66 -8.62 -18.75 1.89
C PHE A 66 -8.14 -17.47 2.60
N VAL A 67 -8.85 -17.03 3.64
CA VAL A 67 -8.51 -15.77 4.34
C VAL A 67 -7.18 -15.88 5.10
N LEU A 68 -6.85 -17.06 5.65
CA LEU A 68 -5.54 -17.31 6.26
C LEU A 68 -4.42 -17.26 5.23
N ALA A 69 -4.58 -17.93 4.09
CA ALA A 69 -3.56 -17.91 3.03
C ALA A 69 -3.34 -16.49 2.50
N HIS A 70 -4.43 -15.73 2.33
CA HIS A 70 -4.40 -14.34 1.89
C HIS A 70 -3.59 -13.48 2.86
N GLU A 71 -3.90 -13.55 4.16
CA GLU A 71 -3.21 -12.77 5.18
C GLU A 71 -1.74 -13.15 5.33
N LEU A 72 -1.42 -14.44 5.23
CA LEU A 72 -0.04 -14.89 5.24
C LEU A 72 0.74 -14.41 4.00
N TYR A 73 0.09 -14.16 2.86
CA TYR A 73 0.76 -13.53 1.73
C TYR A 73 1.03 -12.04 1.96
N HIS A 74 0.14 -11.33 2.67
CA HIS A 74 0.42 -9.98 3.17
C HIS A 74 1.63 -9.98 4.10
N VAL A 75 1.70 -10.93 5.05
CA VAL A 75 2.87 -11.10 5.93
C VAL A 75 4.17 -11.29 5.11
N GLU A 76 4.15 -12.12 4.06
CA GLU A 76 5.32 -12.29 3.20
C GLU A 76 5.74 -11.00 2.50
N ILE A 77 4.78 -10.23 2.00
CA ILE A 77 5.04 -8.95 1.34
C ILE A 77 5.60 -7.96 2.35
N GLU A 78 5.04 -7.87 3.56
CA GLU A 78 5.53 -6.99 4.60
C GLU A 78 6.96 -7.35 5.04
N LEU A 79 7.27 -8.66 5.13
CA LEU A 79 8.62 -9.13 5.43
C LEU A 79 9.59 -8.99 4.26
N SER A 80 9.10 -8.77 3.05
CA SER A 80 9.92 -8.54 1.87
C SER A 80 10.50 -7.13 1.84
N ASP A 81 11.59 -6.97 1.09
CA ASP A 81 12.21 -5.69 0.75
C ASP A 81 11.43 -4.98 -0.38
N GLY A 82 10.10 -5.04 -0.38
CA GLY A 82 9.25 -4.34 -1.35
C GLY A 82 9.21 -2.83 -1.10
N PRO A 83 8.80 -2.00 -2.08
CA PRO A 83 8.56 -0.58 -1.86
C PRO A 83 7.43 -0.36 -0.85
N LYS A 84 7.62 0.54 0.12
CA LYS A 84 6.67 0.83 1.19
C LYS A 84 6.36 2.33 1.27
N ILE A 85 5.19 2.64 1.81
CA ILE A 85 4.79 3.99 2.18
C ILE A 85 5.21 4.28 3.63
N TYR A 86 5.79 5.45 3.85
CA TYR A 86 6.06 6.01 5.17
C TYR A 86 5.48 7.42 5.27
N ASN A 87 5.09 7.83 6.47
CA ASN A 87 4.66 9.19 6.74
C ASN A 87 5.40 9.77 7.96
N SER A 88 6.10 10.88 7.74
CA SER A 88 6.84 11.62 8.77
C SER A 88 6.36 13.07 8.91
N VAL A 89 5.36 13.46 8.11
CA VAL A 89 4.81 14.83 8.10
C VAL A 89 3.32 14.82 8.40
N THR A 90 2.82 15.97 8.82
CA THR A 90 1.41 16.21 9.14
C THR A 90 0.91 17.51 8.53
N SER A 91 -0.36 17.55 8.13
CA SER A 91 -1.09 18.77 7.78
C SER A 91 -1.52 19.59 9.00
N GLY A 92 -1.34 19.05 10.22
CA GLY A 92 -1.90 19.60 11.45
C GLY A 92 -3.38 19.25 11.67
N HIS A 93 -4.01 18.53 10.74
CA HIS A 93 -5.41 18.11 10.79
C HIS A 93 -5.49 16.59 10.69
N ASN A 94 -5.85 15.93 11.80
CA ASN A 94 -5.81 14.47 11.90
C ASN A 94 -6.76 13.76 10.92
N ASP A 95 -7.89 14.38 10.60
CA ASP A 95 -8.85 13.86 9.63
C ASP A 95 -8.32 13.93 8.19
N VAL A 96 -7.63 15.01 7.84
CA VAL A 96 -6.95 15.14 6.54
C VAL A 96 -5.80 14.14 6.43
N ASP A 97 -4.93 14.09 7.45
CA ASP A 97 -3.83 13.13 7.51
C ASP A 97 -4.33 11.68 7.38
N GLY A 98 -5.37 11.34 8.14
CA GLY A 98 -5.97 10.01 8.15
C GLY A 98 -6.51 9.63 6.77
N ARG A 99 -7.18 10.55 6.06
CA ARG A 99 -7.69 10.30 4.70
C ARG A 99 -6.58 10.09 3.68
N ILE A 100 -5.51 10.89 3.75
CA ILE A 100 -4.37 10.74 2.83
C ILE A 100 -3.72 9.38 3.05
N ILE A 101 -3.47 8.99 4.31
CA ILE A 101 -2.84 7.71 4.64
C ILE A 101 -3.76 6.54 4.27
N SER A 102 -5.05 6.60 4.61
CA SER A 102 -5.98 5.49 4.35
C SER A 102 -6.16 5.22 2.86
N THR A 103 -6.28 6.27 2.06
CA THR A 103 -6.41 6.13 0.60
C THR A 103 -5.12 5.65 -0.05
N ALA A 104 -3.97 6.09 0.45
CA ALA A 104 -2.69 5.64 -0.05
C ALA A 104 -2.43 4.16 0.28
N ASN A 105 -2.75 3.73 1.50
CA ASN A 105 -2.67 2.33 1.91
C ASN A 105 -3.63 1.47 1.09
N SER A 106 -4.89 1.89 0.90
CA SER A 106 -5.84 1.15 0.06
C SER A 106 -5.34 0.96 -1.37
N LEU A 107 -4.67 1.97 -1.96
CA LEU A 107 -4.07 1.83 -3.30
C LEU A 107 -2.85 0.89 -3.31
N GLN A 108 -2.05 0.88 -2.24
CA GLN A 108 -0.94 -0.06 -2.08
C GLN A 108 -1.46 -1.49 -1.88
N GLU A 109 -2.45 -1.69 -1.02
CA GLU A 109 -3.09 -2.98 -0.75
C GLU A 109 -3.66 -3.61 -2.02
N THR A 110 -4.37 -2.85 -2.87
CA THR A 110 -4.85 -3.39 -4.15
C THR A 110 -3.70 -3.77 -5.11
N LEU A 111 -2.58 -3.03 -5.09
CA LEU A 111 -1.38 -3.41 -5.84
C LEU A 111 -0.78 -4.73 -5.31
N GLU A 112 -0.79 -4.93 -4.00
CA GLU A 112 -0.37 -6.17 -3.35
C GLU A 112 -1.34 -7.32 -3.67
N HIS A 113 -2.66 -7.08 -3.66
CA HIS A 113 -3.68 -8.06 -4.04
C HIS A 113 -3.47 -8.62 -5.45
N ALA A 114 -3.00 -7.81 -6.41
CA ALA A 114 -2.66 -8.31 -7.74
C ALA A 114 -1.59 -9.42 -7.70
N LEU A 115 -0.61 -9.32 -6.79
CA LEU A 115 0.39 -10.36 -6.56
C LEU A 115 -0.19 -11.54 -5.77
N ILE A 116 -0.97 -11.25 -4.73
CA ILE A 116 -1.55 -12.27 -3.84
C ILE A 116 -2.52 -13.18 -4.61
N VAL A 117 -3.46 -12.61 -5.38
CA VAL A 117 -4.43 -13.37 -6.18
C VAL A 117 -3.73 -14.35 -7.11
N LYS A 118 -2.66 -13.91 -7.78
CA LYS A 118 -1.85 -14.79 -8.62
C LYS A 118 -1.26 -15.97 -7.83
N LYS A 119 -0.67 -15.71 -6.65
CA LYS A 119 -0.12 -16.77 -5.80
C LYS A 119 -1.20 -17.71 -5.28
N GLN A 120 -2.37 -17.18 -4.91
CA GLN A 120 -3.50 -17.98 -4.43
C GLN A 120 -4.16 -18.81 -5.53
N ILE A 121 -4.12 -18.36 -6.80
CA ILE A 121 -4.48 -19.18 -7.96
C ILE A 121 -3.49 -20.34 -8.11
N GLU A 122 -2.18 -20.05 -8.00
CA GLU A 122 -1.12 -21.04 -8.16
C GLU A 122 -1.15 -22.14 -7.08
N ASP A 123 -1.48 -21.79 -5.83
CA ASP A 123 -1.56 -22.74 -4.72
C ASP A 123 -2.95 -23.36 -4.50
N GLY A 124 -3.96 -22.90 -5.24
CA GLY A 124 -5.33 -23.41 -5.21
C GLY A 124 -6.20 -22.89 -4.06
N THR A 125 -5.76 -21.90 -3.28
CA THR A 125 -6.58 -21.25 -2.24
C THR A 125 -7.59 -20.25 -2.82
N TYR A 126 -7.36 -19.79 -4.05
CA TYR A 126 -8.32 -19.01 -4.81
C TYR A 126 -9.05 -19.90 -5.83
N THR A 127 -10.37 -19.98 -5.72
CA THR A 127 -11.24 -20.80 -6.58
C THR A 127 -12.38 -19.96 -7.13
N ASP A 128 -13.11 -20.48 -8.12
CA ASP A 128 -14.28 -19.79 -8.67
C ASP A 128 -15.38 -19.55 -7.62
N ASP A 129 -15.55 -20.44 -6.64
CA ASP A 129 -16.50 -20.23 -5.52
C ASP A 129 -16.07 -19.06 -4.62
N ILE A 130 -14.77 -18.99 -4.29
CA ILE A 130 -14.20 -17.88 -3.51
C ILE A 130 -14.37 -16.55 -4.25
N LYS A 131 -14.07 -16.53 -5.55
CA LYS A 131 -14.25 -15.37 -6.42
C LYS A 131 -15.70 -14.90 -6.42
N GLU A 132 -16.66 -15.81 -6.63
CA GLU A 132 -18.09 -15.49 -6.63
C GLU A 132 -18.52 -14.91 -5.26
N LYS A 133 -18.12 -15.55 -4.17
CA LYS A 133 -18.50 -15.14 -2.80
C LYS A 133 -17.90 -13.81 -2.37
N TYR A 134 -16.67 -13.53 -2.78
CA TYR A 134 -16.07 -12.22 -2.56
C TYR A 134 -16.78 -11.14 -3.38
N LEU A 135 -17.09 -11.40 -4.66
CA LEU A 135 -17.79 -10.44 -5.51
C LEU A 135 -19.21 -10.14 -4.99
N GLU A 136 -19.91 -11.14 -4.41
CA GLU A 136 -21.16 -10.91 -3.66
C GLU A 136 -20.96 -9.96 -2.46
N GLY A 137 -19.83 -10.07 -1.75
CA GLY A 137 -19.45 -9.15 -0.67
C GLY A 137 -19.19 -7.72 -1.17
N ILE A 138 -18.53 -7.58 -2.31
CA ILE A 138 -18.33 -6.29 -2.98
C ILE A 138 -19.67 -5.66 -3.36
N ASP A 139 -20.58 -6.42 -3.97
CA ASP A 139 -21.89 -5.91 -4.40
C ASP A 139 -22.67 -5.31 -3.21
N GLN A 140 -22.58 -5.93 -2.02
CA GLN A 140 -23.18 -5.38 -0.80
C GLN A 140 -22.45 -4.13 -0.27
N THR A 141 -21.13 -4.08 -0.41
CA THR A 141 -20.31 -2.97 0.10
C THR A 141 -20.43 -1.71 -0.76
N LEU A 142 -20.69 -1.87 -2.07
CA LEU A 142 -20.89 -0.76 -3.00
C LEU A 142 -22.14 0.09 -2.68
N ASP A 143 -23.09 -0.46 -1.93
CA ASP A 143 -24.24 0.28 -1.39
C ASP A 143 -24.37 0.07 0.12
N PRO A 144 -23.62 0.83 0.93
CA PRO A 144 -23.49 0.58 2.37
C PRO A 144 -24.75 0.92 3.19
N GLY A 145 -25.87 1.26 2.56
CA GLY A 145 -27.15 1.53 3.24
C GLY A 145 -27.13 2.77 4.15
N VAL A 146 -26.09 3.60 4.04
CA VAL A 146 -25.91 4.83 4.81
C VAL A 146 -25.80 6.03 3.86
N GLU A 147 -26.25 7.20 4.34
CA GLU A 147 -26.18 8.43 3.57
C GLU A 147 -24.73 8.96 3.56
N ILE A 148 -24.07 8.78 2.42
CA ILE A 148 -22.77 9.40 2.12
C ILE A 148 -23.03 10.45 1.03
N ASP A 149 -22.37 11.60 1.11
CA ASP A 149 -22.51 12.59 0.04
C ASP A 149 -22.08 11.98 -1.32
N PRO A 150 -22.73 12.36 -2.42
CA PRO A 150 -22.49 11.72 -3.71
C PRO A 150 -21.04 11.79 -4.23
N ALA A 151 -20.26 12.77 -3.76
CA ALA A 151 -18.87 12.90 -4.17
C ALA A 151 -17.96 11.93 -3.41
N ASN A 152 -18.08 11.87 -2.08
CA ASN A 152 -17.33 10.90 -1.29
C ASN A 152 -17.74 9.46 -1.63
N MET A 153 -19.02 9.21 -1.92
CA MET A 153 -19.49 7.91 -2.40
C MET A 153 -18.80 7.50 -3.72
N ARG A 154 -18.56 8.46 -4.62
CA ARG A 154 -17.87 8.20 -5.89
C ARG A 154 -16.43 7.76 -5.68
N PHE A 155 -15.70 8.45 -4.79
CA PHE A 155 -14.30 8.13 -4.49
C PHE A 155 -14.18 6.79 -3.77
N PHE A 156 -15.05 6.55 -2.79
CA PHE A 156 -15.17 5.26 -2.10
C PHE A 156 -15.42 4.11 -3.08
N ARG A 157 -16.45 4.21 -3.93
CA ARG A 157 -16.74 3.21 -4.96
C ARG A 157 -15.61 3.05 -5.98
N THR A 158 -14.83 4.09 -6.25
CA THR A 158 -13.68 3.98 -7.16
C THR A 158 -12.63 3.02 -6.61
N LEU A 159 -12.31 3.11 -5.32
CA LEU A 159 -11.36 2.21 -4.67
C LEU A 159 -11.90 0.78 -4.58
N LEU A 160 -13.17 0.61 -4.18
CA LEU A 160 -13.79 -0.71 -4.12
C LEU A 160 -13.87 -1.40 -5.48
N ILE A 161 -14.32 -0.68 -6.52
CA ILE A 161 -14.39 -1.25 -7.88
C ILE A 161 -12.98 -1.58 -8.37
N PHE A 162 -11.99 -0.73 -8.09
CA PHE A 162 -10.60 -1.02 -8.47
C PHE A 162 -10.12 -2.34 -7.85
N ASP A 163 -10.31 -2.54 -6.54
CA ASP A 163 -9.95 -3.78 -5.87
C ASP A 163 -10.73 -4.98 -6.42
N ALA A 164 -12.04 -4.82 -6.63
CA ALA A 164 -12.91 -5.84 -7.19
C ALA A 164 -12.51 -6.27 -8.61
N MET A 165 -12.01 -5.34 -9.44
CA MET A 165 -11.51 -5.66 -10.78
C MET A 165 -10.27 -6.55 -10.72
N ILE A 166 -9.33 -6.22 -9.81
CA ILE A 166 -8.10 -6.99 -9.62
C ILE A 166 -8.41 -8.37 -9.06
N PHE A 167 -9.18 -8.44 -7.98
CA PHE A 167 -9.51 -9.70 -7.33
C PHE A 167 -10.43 -10.56 -8.20
N GLY A 168 -11.50 -9.98 -8.75
CA GLY A 168 -12.47 -10.66 -9.60
C GLY A 168 -11.98 -10.97 -11.02
N GLU A 169 -10.71 -10.71 -11.35
CA GLU A 169 -10.12 -10.96 -12.67
C GLU A 169 -10.97 -10.35 -13.81
N HIS A 170 -11.51 -9.14 -13.61
CA HIS A 170 -12.42 -8.45 -14.53
C HIS A 170 -13.76 -9.15 -14.84
N ALA A 171 -14.18 -10.16 -14.06
CA ALA A 171 -15.38 -10.95 -14.34
C ALA A 171 -16.70 -10.16 -14.31
N LYS A 172 -16.73 -9.01 -13.62
CA LYS A 172 -17.92 -8.16 -13.42
C LYS A 172 -17.80 -6.77 -14.05
N ASP A 173 -16.80 -6.55 -14.91
CA ASP A 173 -16.52 -5.21 -15.45
C ASP A 173 -17.72 -4.60 -16.19
N ASP A 174 -18.44 -5.40 -16.98
CA ASP A 174 -19.59 -4.92 -17.74
C ASP A 174 -20.75 -4.48 -16.83
N SER A 175 -21.07 -5.24 -15.78
CA SER A 175 -22.12 -4.86 -14.83
C SER A 175 -21.72 -3.65 -13.99
N LEU A 176 -20.47 -3.62 -13.50
CA LEU A 176 -19.95 -2.49 -12.73
C LEU A 176 -19.91 -1.20 -13.55
N LYS A 177 -19.64 -1.30 -14.85
CA LYS A 177 -19.69 -0.17 -15.78
C LYS A 177 -21.12 0.32 -16.03
N GLU A 178 -22.09 -0.57 -16.12
CA GLU A 178 -23.50 -0.20 -16.30
C GLU A 178 -24.06 0.47 -15.05
N GLU A 179 -23.81 -0.10 -13.87
CA GLU A 179 -24.35 0.37 -12.59
C GLU A 179 -23.62 1.60 -12.04
N TYR A 180 -22.29 1.64 -12.16
CA TYR A 180 -21.42 2.68 -11.58
C TYR A 180 -20.51 3.36 -12.62
N PRO A 181 -21.05 3.90 -13.73
CA PRO A 181 -20.24 4.30 -14.90
C PRO A 181 -19.14 5.33 -14.60
N THR A 182 -19.38 6.22 -13.63
CA THR A 182 -18.40 7.25 -13.25
C THR A 182 -17.26 6.65 -12.43
N SER A 183 -17.58 5.91 -11.36
CA SER A 183 -16.58 5.27 -10.50
C SER A 183 -15.82 4.18 -11.27
N PHE A 184 -16.50 3.40 -12.12
CA PHE A 184 -15.89 2.42 -13.00
C PHE A 184 -14.87 3.05 -13.95
N LYS A 185 -15.18 4.19 -14.57
CA LYS A 185 -14.22 4.89 -15.44
C LYS A 185 -12.92 5.22 -14.72
N TYR A 186 -12.99 5.64 -13.46
CA TYR A 186 -11.82 5.95 -12.66
C TYR A 186 -11.09 4.69 -12.18
N ALA A 187 -11.83 3.70 -11.69
CA ALA A 187 -11.28 2.40 -11.30
C ALA A 187 -10.55 1.71 -12.45
N LYS A 188 -11.10 1.77 -13.68
CA LYS A 188 -10.46 1.24 -14.87
C LYS A 188 -9.13 1.91 -15.19
N LYS A 189 -9.04 3.23 -15.01
CA LYS A 189 -7.77 3.97 -15.15
C LYS A 189 -6.71 3.45 -14.18
N LEU A 190 -7.11 3.12 -12.95
CA LEU A 190 -6.22 2.53 -11.93
C LEU A 190 -5.86 1.08 -12.27
N SER A 191 -6.82 0.26 -12.68
CA SER A 191 -6.58 -1.14 -13.09
C SER A 191 -5.60 -1.22 -14.27
N ASP A 192 -5.72 -0.31 -15.25
CA ASP A 192 -4.80 -0.24 -16.40
C ASP A 192 -3.34 -0.07 -15.97
N VAL A 193 -3.08 0.58 -14.81
CA VAL A 193 -1.72 0.69 -14.26
C VAL A 193 -1.22 -0.67 -13.78
N ILE A 194 -2.06 -1.45 -13.11
CA ILE A 194 -1.69 -2.80 -12.65
C ILE A 194 -1.45 -3.71 -13.87
N ASP A 195 -2.38 -3.74 -14.82
CA ASP A 195 -2.35 -4.62 -15.99
C ASP A 195 -1.13 -4.37 -16.90
N ALA A 196 -0.62 -3.12 -16.92
CA ALA A 196 0.49 -2.72 -17.77
C ALA A 196 1.88 -2.93 -17.14
N ASN A 197 1.98 -3.34 -15.88
CA ASN A 197 3.26 -3.42 -15.16
C ASN A 197 3.55 -4.83 -14.62
N ASP A 198 4.82 -5.22 -14.66
CA ASP A 198 5.31 -6.42 -13.97
C ASP A 198 5.64 -6.09 -12.51
N LEU A 199 4.67 -6.35 -11.62
CA LEU A 199 4.76 -6.04 -10.20
C LEU A 199 5.73 -6.94 -9.41
N THR A 200 6.41 -7.88 -10.06
CA THR A 200 7.43 -8.71 -9.38
C THR A 200 8.77 -7.97 -9.22
N SER A 201 8.98 -6.88 -9.97
CA SER A 201 10.17 -6.04 -9.86
C SER A 201 9.92 -4.83 -8.97
N ASN A 202 10.71 -4.67 -7.90
CA ASN A 202 10.66 -3.50 -7.01
C ASN A 202 10.59 -2.15 -7.76
N PHE A 203 11.32 -2.02 -8.87
CA PHE A 203 11.32 -0.81 -9.68
C PHE A 203 9.96 -0.54 -10.34
N GLN A 204 9.35 -1.57 -10.92
CA GLN A 204 8.04 -1.46 -11.57
C GLN A 204 6.92 -1.31 -10.53
N SER A 205 6.96 -2.07 -9.43
CA SER A 205 5.97 -1.95 -8.35
C SER A 205 5.97 -0.56 -7.74
N ARG A 206 7.15 0.02 -7.47
CA ARG A 206 7.26 1.41 -7.00
C ARG A 206 6.66 2.40 -8.00
N ARG A 207 6.97 2.22 -9.29
CA ARG A 207 6.47 3.10 -10.36
C ARG A 207 4.95 3.01 -10.48
N ALA A 208 4.40 1.80 -10.40
CA ALA A 208 2.96 1.57 -10.41
C ALA A 208 2.28 2.23 -9.20
N LEU A 209 2.84 2.09 -8.00
CA LEU A 209 2.31 2.73 -6.79
C LEU A 209 2.25 4.26 -6.92
N ILE A 210 3.35 4.90 -7.34
CA ILE A 210 3.37 6.36 -7.57
C ILE A 210 2.32 6.75 -8.60
N ARG A 211 2.19 5.96 -9.67
CA ARG A 211 1.22 6.24 -10.72
C ARG A 211 -0.23 6.13 -10.24
N LEU A 212 -0.53 5.13 -9.40
CA LEU A 212 -1.86 4.98 -8.77
C LEU A 212 -2.20 6.17 -7.88
N LEU A 213 -1.24 6.63 -7.07
CA LEU A 213 -1.41 7.81 -6.22
C LEU A 213 -1.66 9.08 -7.05
N GLU A 214 -0.89 9.29 -8.12
CA GLU A 214 -1.11 10.39 -9.08
C GLU A 214 -2.50 10.30 -9.72
N ASP A 215 -2.84 9.13 -10.27
CA ASP A 215 -4.08 8.95 -11.01
C ASP A 215 -5.31 9.09 -10.11
N TYR A 216 -5.25 8.64 -8.86
CA TYR A 216 -6.31 8.84 -7.88
C TYR A 216 -6.39 10.31 -7.43
N ASN A 217 -5.26 10.98 -7.20
CA ASN A 217 -5.23 12.41 -6.90
C ASN A 217 -5.84 13.25 -8.04
N ASP A 218 -5.59 12.89 -9.30
CA ASP A 218 -6.22 13.52 -10.46
C ASP A 218 -7.74 13.32 -10.46
N VAL A 219 -8.24 12.17 -9.99
CA VAL A 219 -9.68 11.94 -9.81
C VAL A 219 -10.24 12.91 -8.78
N ILE A 220 -9.58 13.10 -7.65
CA ILE A 220 -10.00 14.08 -6.63
C ILE A 220 -10.05 15.50 -7.21
N ILE A 221 -8.96 15.96 -7.84
CA ILE A 221 -8.82 17.33 -8.36
C ILE A 221 -9.80 17.60 -9.51
N SER A 222 -9.93 16.67 -10.46
CA SER A 222 -10.83 16.84 -11.61
C SER A 222 -12.31 16.89 -11.22
N ASN A 223 -12.64 16.47 -10.01
CA ASN A 223 -13.97 16.57 -9.42
C ASN A 223 -14.16 17.81 -8.53
N GLY A 224 -13.20 18.74 -8.51
CA GLY A 224 -13.31 20.04 -7.85
C GLY A 224 -12.87 20.06 -6.38
N PHE A 225 -12.18 19.02 -5.91
CA PHE A 225 -11.66 18.94 -4.54
C PHE A 225 -10.18 19.34 -4.48
N GLU A 226 -9.71 19.69 -3.28
CA GLU A 226 -8.29 19.88 -3.01
C GLU A 226 -7.55 18.55 -3.14
N GLY A 227 -6.35 18.59 -3.72
CA GLY A 227 -5.54 17.39 -3.92
C GLY A 227 -5.04 16.81 -2.60
N MET A 228 -4.69 15.53 -2.63
CA MET A 228 -4.16 14.79 -1.48
C MET A 228 -2.65 15.02 -1.27
N HIS A 229 -1.97 15.63 -2.23
CA HIS A 229 -0.54 15.99 -2.14
C HIS A 229 0.39 14.81 -1.81
N TYR A 230 0.09 13.60 -2.29
CA TYR A 230 0.83 12.37 -2.00
C TYR A 230 2.34 12.48 -2.21
N HIS A 231 2.79 13.21 -3.24
CA HIS A 231 4.21 13.38 -3.54
C HIS A 231 5.02 14.04 -2.42
N GLU A 232 4.41 14.90 -1.61
CA GLU A 232 5.09 15.60 -0.51
C GLU A 232 4.68 15.07 0.87
N PHE A 233 3.49 14.50 0.97
CA PHE A 233 2.95 13.98 2.22
C PHE A 233 3.47 12.58 2.55
N LEU A 234 3.75 11.77 1.53
CA LEU A 234 4.20 10.39 1.67
C LEU A 234 5.66 10.26 1.24
N ASN A 235 6.42 9.49 1.99
CA ASN A 235 7.73 9.00 1.57
C ASN A 235 7.55 7.59 1.00
N ILE A 236 8.03 7.34 -0.21
CA ILE A 236 8.00 6.01 -0.81
C ILE A 236 9.42 5.48 -0.94
N THR A 237 9.65 4.23 -0.53
CA THR A 237 10.97 3.60 -0.61
C THR A 237 11.62 3.86 -1.98
N PRO A 238 12.81 4.48 -2.05
CA PRO A 238 13.51 4.68 -3.32
C PRO A 238 14.05 3.35 -3.85
N VAL A 239 13.88 3.13 -5.16
CA VAL A 239 14.51 2.02 -5.89
C VAL A 239 15.57 2.61 -6.81
N ILE A 240 16.84 2.32 -6.52
CA ILE A 240 17.98 3.06 -7.05
C ILE A 240 19.08 2.12 -7.56
N SER A 241 19.84 2.55 -8.56
CA SER A 241 21.02 1.81 -9.00
C SER A 241 22.25 2.12 -8.15
N GLU A 242 23.18 1.17 -8.08
CA GLU A 242 24.52 1.38 -7.51
C GLU A 242 25.24 2.62 -8.07
N ARG A 243 25.01 2.93 -9.35
CA ARG A 243 25.56 4.14 -9.97
C ARG A 243 25.00 5.40 -9.34
N GLN A 244 23.69 5.46 -9.14
CA GLN A 244 23.03 6.65 -8.59
C GLN A 244 23.42 6.89 -7.12
N LEU A 245 23.71 5.83 -6.35
CA LEU A 245 24.22 5.97 -4.98
C LEU A 245 25.54 6.78 -4.91
N ARG A 246 26.35 6.73 -5.96
CA ARG A 246 27.63 7.46 -6.07
C ARG A 246 27.51 8.86 -6.67
N LEU A 247 26.34 9.25 -7.18
CA LEU A 247 26.12 10.58 -7.72
C LEU A 247 25.91 11.59 -6.59
N ASN A 248 26.17 12.86 -6.90
CA ASN A 248 25.83 13.95 -5.99
C ASN A 248 24.30 14.07 -5.88
N LEU A 249 23.83 14.48 -4.71
CA LEU A 249 22.40 14.53 -4.40
C LEU A 249 21.61 15.32 -5.45
N ASN A 250 22.10 16.50 -5.85
CA ASN A 250 21.45 17.37 -6.83
C ASN A 250 21.31 16.79 -8.26
N GLN A 251 21.96 15.65 -8.54
CA GLN A 251 21.82 14.96 -9.82
C GLN A 251 20.64 13.98 -9.83
N VAL A 252 20.10 13.62 -8.67
CA VAL A 252 19.07 12.59 -8.52
C VAL A 252 17.87 13.09 -7.72
N TYR A 253 18.10 13.96 -6.74
CA TYR A 253 17.11 14.47 -5.80
C TYR A 253 17.18 15.99 -5.63
N GLN A 254 16.07 16.57 -5.22
CA GLN A 254 15.95 17.96 -4.82
C GLN A 254 15.33 18.06 -3.42
N ILE A 255 15.74 19.07 -2.67
CA ILE A 255 15.20 19.38 -1.35
C ILE A 255 14.12 20.44 -1.52
N LYS A 256 12.94 20.18 -0.97
CA LYS A 256 11.82 21.13 -0.94
C LYS A 256 11.43 21.44 0.50
N HIS A 257 11.13 22.71 0.78
CA HIS A 257 10.37 23.09 1.97
C HIS A 257 8.92 22.64 1.78
N SER A 258 8.51 21.65 2.55
CA SER A 258 7.17 21.09 2.47
C SER A 258 6.14 22.10 2.98
N GLY A 259 4.93 22.04 2.40
CA GLY A 259 3.76 22.67 2.99
C GLY A 259 3.40 22.07 4.36
N PHE A 260 3.84 20.84 4.62
CA PHE A 260 3.56 20.06 5.83
C PHE A 260 4.58 20.29 6.95
N THR A 261 4.17 19.93 8.16
CA THR A 261 4.98 20.03 9.37
C THR A 261 5.61 18.68 9.67
N ASP A 262 6.87 18.67 10.04
CA ASP A 262 7.59 17.48 10.50
C ASP A 262 7.03 17.03 11.86
N ARG A 263 6.68 15.74 11.99
CA ARG A 263 6.08 15.21 13.23
C ARG A 263 7.07 15.18 14.40
N LYS A 264 8.37 15.08 14.15
CA LYS A 264 9.42 15.01 15.18
C LYS A 264 9.77 16.40 15.71
N TYR A 265 9.89 17.38 14.82
CA TYR A 265 10.30 18.75 15.17
C TYR A 265 9.16 19.73 15.40
N ASN A 266 7.96 19.40 14.92
CA ASN A 266 6.82 20.31 14.90
C ASN A 266 7.13 21.64 14.19
N GLU A 267 7.97 21.58 13.16
CA GLU A 267 8.41 22.70 12.30
C GLU A 267 8.19 22.34 10.83
N LYS A 268 8.30 23.31 9.91
CA LYS A 268 8.17 23.02 8.47
C LYS A 268 9.17 21.96 8.02
N ALA A 269 8.67 20.88 7.41
CA ALA A 269 9.48 19.75 7.01
C ALA A 269 10.33 20.08 5.78
N PHE A 270 11.51 19.46 5.70
CA PHE A 270 12.28 19.36 4.47
C PHE A 270 12.04 17.99 3.87
N VAL A 271 11.61 17.92 2.61
CA VAL A 271 11.39 16.65 1.91
C VAL A 271 12.40 16.48 0.79
N LEU A 272 12.88 15.25 0.62
CA LEU A 272 13.78 14.86 -0.44
C LEU A 272 12.98 14.24 -1.59
N LEU A 273 12.85 14.97 -2.69
CA LEU A 273 12.04 14.58 -3.84
C LEU A 273 12.92 14.02 -4.95
N GLY A 274 12.52 12.91 -5.56
CA GLY A 274 13.13 12.41 -6.79
C GLY A 274 12.98 13.44 -7.92
N ILE A 275 14.06 13.77 -8.64
CA ILE A 275 13.98 14.72 -9.76
C ILE A 275 13.14 14.15 -10.91
N ASN A 276 13.17 12.83 -11.11
CA ASN A 276 12.51 12.18 -12.25
C ASN A 276 11.00 11.98 -12.08
N ASP A 277 10.54 11.77 -10.85
CA ASP A 277 9.14 11.42 -10.54
C ASP A 277 8.48 12.36 -9.54
N GLY A 278 9.22 13.33 -8.97
CA GLY A 278 8.70 14.30 -8.01
C GLY A 278 8.30 13.70 -6.66
N GLN A 279 8.43 12.39 -6.46
CA GLN A 279 7.98 11.70 -5.26
C GLN A 279 8.97 11.88 -4.11
N SER A 280 8.47 12.21 -2.93
CA SER A 280 9.28 12.21 -1.71
C SER A 280 9.72 10.80 -1.34
N VAL A 281 10.99 10.67 -0.98
CA VAL A 281 11.59 9.42 -0.50
C VAL A 281 12.00 9.50 0.96
N ALA A 282 12.06 10.71 1.53
CA ALA A 282 12.40 10.96 2.92
C ALA A 282 11.98 12.36 3.35
N SER A 283 11.60 12.52 4.62
CA SER A 283 11.72 13.80 5.32
C SER A 283 13.11 13.88 5.93
N LEU A 284 13.82 14.96 5.64
CA LEU A 284 15.19 15.16 6.07
C LEU A 284 15.22 15.69 7.50
N ASP A 285 16.13 15.11 8.29
CA ASP A 285 16.38 15.55 9.65
C ASP A 285 17.28 16.80 9.64
N ILE A 286 16.67 17.93 9.28
CA ILE A 286 17.34 19.22 9.16
C ILE A 286 16.71 20.20 10.14
N ASP A 287 17.50 20.71 11.09
CA ASP A 287 17.11 21.81 11.96
C ASP A 287 16.95 23.10 11.12
N PRO A 288 15.72 23.62 10.94
CA PRO A 288 15.45 24.76 10.06
C PRO A 288 16.22 26.02 10.48
N ASN A 289 16.60 26.14 11.75
CA ASN A 289 17.36 27.29 12.26
C ASN A 289 18.84 27.26 11.84
N LYS A 290 19.33 26.15 11.30
CA LYS A 290 20.71 25.96 10.86
C LYS A 290 20.86 25.96 9.33
N VAL A 291 19.78 26.28 8.61
CA VAL A 291 19.74 26.25 7.15
C VAL A 291 20.09 27.62 6.58
N ASP A 292 21.26 27.72 5.96
CA ASP A 292 21.71 28.89 5.20
C ASP A 292 22.03 28.50 3.73
N PRO A 293 22.26 29.45 2.80
CA PRO A 293 22.59 29.12 1.42
C PRO A 293 23.84 28.24 1.26
N GLN A 294 24.82 28.36 2.15
CA GLN A 294 26.02 27.52 2.11
C GLN A 294 25.74 26.10 2.62
N PHE A 295 24.79 25.94 3.55
CA PHE A 295 24.29 24.63 3.98
C PHE A 295 23.74 23.88 2.77
N TYR A 296 22.85 24.48 1.98
CA TYR A 296 22.33 23.82 0.78
C TYR A 296 23.42 23.48 -0.22
N GLN A 297 24.35 24.41 -0.49
CA GLN A 297 25.47 24.12 -1.40
C GLN A 297 26.27 22.91 -0.92
N ARG A 298 26.61 22.83 0.38
CA ARG A 298 27.34 21.67 0.93
C ARG A 298 26.50 20.40 0.91
N TYR A 299 25.23 20.49 1.30
CA TYR A 299 24.32 19.33 1.38
C TYR A 299 24.10 18.71 0.00
N TYR A 300 23.89 19.53 -1.03
CA TYR A 300 23.71 19.04 -2.40
C TYR A 300 24.96 18.40 -3.03
N GLN A 301 26.15 18.63 -2.46
CA GLN A 301 27.39 17.97 -2.91
C GLN A 301 27.64 16.64 -2.22
N GLN A 302 26.86 16.26 -1.20
CA GLN A 302 26.91 14.91 -0.65
C GLN A 302 26.50 13.89 -1.71
N THR A 303 27.05 12.69 -1.62
CA THR A 303 26.57 11.58 -2.42
C THR A 303 25.19 11.14 -1.93
N VAL A 304 24.39 10.56 -2.83
CA VAL A 304 23.09 9.99 -2.45
C VAL A 304 23.23 8.97 -1.32
N LYS A 305 24.28 8.13 -1.36
CA LYS A 305 24.55 7.14 -0.32
C LYS A 305 24.75 7.79 1.06
N GLU A 306 25.60 8.80 1.16
CA GLU A 306 25.85 9.53 2.41
C GLU A 306 24.57 10.18 2.93
N THR A 307 23.79 10.81 2.04
CA THR A 307 22.51 11.41 2.44
C THR A 307 21.53 10.37 2.97
N PHE A 308 21.42 9.20 2.32
CA PHE A 308 20.53 8.13 2.77
C PHE A 308 20.97 7.56 4.11
N GLU A 309 22.26 7.29 4.32
CA GLU A 309 22.79 6.79 5.58
C GLU A 309 22.59 7.80 6.73
N ASN A 310 22.87 9.09 6.48
CA ASN A 310 22.73 10.15 7.50
C ASN A 310 21.27 10.38 7.94
N ASN A 311 20.30 10.10 7.07
CA ASN A 311 18.88 10.30 7.35
C ASN A 311 18.12 8.97 7.58
N ASN A 312 18.83 7.84 7.71
CA ASN A 312 18.24 6.50 7.87
C ASN A 312 17.20 6.17 6.78
N VAL A 313 17.45 6.57 5.54
CA VAL A 313 16.56 6.29 4.41
C VAL A 313 16.80 4.86 3.97
N HIS A 314 15.82 3.99 4.21
CA HIS A 314 15.79 2.65 3.64
C HIS A 314 15.60 2.74 2.12
N TYR A 315 16.35 1.95 1.35
CA TYR A 315 16.30 1.95 -0.11
C TYR A 315 16.50 0.54 -0.68
N LEU A 316 16.12 0.37 -1.94
CA LEU A 316 16.21 -0.88 -2.68
C LEU A 316 17.14 -0.72 -3.87
N ILE A 317 17.90 -1.76 -4.18
CA ILE A 317 18.71 -1.80 -5.40
C ILE A 317 17.87 -2.32 -6.57
N ARG A 318 17.96 -1.64 -7.72
CA ARG A 318 17.41 -2.10 -9.00
C ARG A 318 18.27 -3.19 -9.63
#